data_AF-A0A0S3RTU0-F1
#
_entry.id   AF-A0A0S3RTU0-F1
#
_cell.length_a   1.000
_cell.length_b   1.000
_cell.length_c   1.000
_cell.angle_alpha   90.00
_cell.angle_beta   90.00
_cell.angle_gamma   90.00
#
_symmetry.space_group_name_H-M   'P 1'
#
loop_
_entity.id
_entity.type
_entity.pdbx_description
1 polymer ?
#
loop_
_entity_poly.entity_id
_entity_poly.type
_entity_poly.pdbx_seq_one_letter_code
_entity_poly.pdbx_strand_id
1 'polypeptide(L)'
;MEILATQIWWLVKVEDNMYNKEFAKDNRIIGVLWSNKRDSALWWAAATCKECRLGIQVLPLLPISETLFSDAAYVKELVEWTLPSLSSQSWKGMTCALQGIYDKQSALCIIRTLTAFEGGNSFTNLLWWIHNR
;
A
#
# COMPACT_ATOMS: atom_id res chain seq x y z
N MET A 1 -12.09 12.22 -10.03
CA MET A 1 -13.14 11.57 -9.21
C MET A 1 -12.64 10.27 -8.61
N GLU A 2 -12.00 9.38 -9.39
CA GLU A 2 -11.52 8.08 -8.87
C GLU A 2 -10.56 8.18 -7.68
N ILE A 3 -9.53 9.03 -7.75
CA ILE A 3 -8.57 9.22 -6.64
C ILE A 3 -9.28 9.58 -5.33
N LEU A 4 -10.23 10.52 -5.37
CA LEU A 4 -11.00 10.93 -4.20
C LEU A 4 -11.86 9.77 -3.67
N ALA A 5 -12.49 9.01 -4.57
CA ALA A 5 -13.25 7.83 -4.19
C ALA A 5 -12.34 6.76 -3.55
N THR A 6 -11.13 6.54 -4.06
CA THR A 6 -10.15 5.63 -3.45
C THR A 6 -9.76 6.10 -2.05
N GLN A 7 -9.45 7.39 -1.89
CA GLN A 7 -9.07 7.97 -0.61
C GLN A 7 -10.18 7.88 0.45
N ILE A 8 -11.45 7.90 0.04
CA ILE A 8 -12.60 7.81 0.94
C ILE A 8 -13.00 6.36 1.24
N TRP A 9 -13.08 5.51 0.21
CA TRP A 9 -13.71 4.19 0.30
C TRP A 9 -12.73 3.02 0.35
N TRP A 10 -11.47 3.23 -0.01
CA TRP A 10 -10.47 2.16 -0.04
C TRP A 10 -9.39 2.38 1.00
N LEU A 11 -8.91 3.61 1.18
CA LEU A 11 -7.88 3.96 2.15
C LEU A 11 -8.50 4.19 3.54
N VAL A 12 -8.50 3.15 4.35
CA VAL A 12 -9.17 3.16 5.66
C VAL A 12 -8.24 3.74 6.73
N LYS A 13 -8.45 5.01 7.06
CA LYS A 13 -7.75 5.70 8.16
C LYS A 13 -8.31 5.26 9.51
N VAL A 14 -7.55 5.30 10.61
CA VAL A 14 -8.10 4.98 11.95
C VAL A 14 -9.08 6.04 12.43
N GLU A 15 -8.77 7.30 12.11
CA GLU A 15 -9.55 8.48 12.41
C GLU A 15 -10.08 9.10 11.12
N ASP A 16 -11.17 9.86 11.21
CA ASP A 16 -11.75 10.58 10.08
C ASP A 16 -12.03 9.68 8.85
N ASN A 17 -12.78 8.59 9.08
CA ASN A 17 -13.17 7.66 8.03
C ASN A 17 -14.68 7.36 8.06
N MET A 18 -15.15 6.62 7.06
CA MET A 18 -16.55 6.18 6.93
C MET A 18 -16.85 4.87 7.67
N TYR A 19 -15.87 4.27 8.37
CA TYR A 19 -15.94 2.91 8.90
C TYR A 19 -15.96 2.90 10.43
N ASN A 20 -16.45 1.81 11.02
CA ASN A 20 -16.34 1.63 12.46
C ASN A 20 -14.84 1.56 12.86
N LYS A 21 -14.48 2.17 14.00
CA LYS A 21 -13.14 2.17 14.57
C LYS A 21 -12.52 0.77 14.70
N GLU A 22 -13.28 -0.25 15.08
CA GLU A 22 -12.77 -1.63 15.19
C GLU A 22 -12.40 -2.17 13.81
N PHE A 23 -13.30 -2.01 12.83
CA PHE A 23 -13.03 -2.39 11.45
C PHE A 23 -11.81 -1.67 10.89
N ALA A 24 -11.69 -0.37 11.16
CA ALA A 24 -10.57 0.46 10.71
C ALA A 24 -9.24 0.07 11.36
N LYS A 25 -9.26 -0.34 12.64
CA LYS A 25 -8.09 -0.85 13.35
C LYS A 25 -7.56 -2.11 12.70
N ASP A 26 -8.44 -3.05 12.36
CA ASP A 26 -8.08 -4.33 11.76
C ASP A 26 -7.75 -4.20 10.26
N ASN A 27 -8.34 -3.21 9.59
CA ASN A 27 -8.23 -3.01 8.15
C ASN A 27 -7.79 -1.57 7.87
N ARG A 28 -6.56 -1.41 7.39
CA ARG A 28 -6.06 -0.12 6.86
C ARG A 28 -6.43 0.13 5.40
N ILE A 29 -6.92 -0.90 4.72
CA ILE A 29 -7.27 -0.84 3.30
C ILE A 29 -8.35 -1.87 2.97
N ILE A 30 -9.24 -1.54 2.03
CA ILE A 30 -10.27 -2.47 1.55
C ILE A 30 -9.69 -3.42 0.49
N GLY A 31 -10.04 -4.71 0.57
CA GLY A 31 -9.64 -5.71 -0.42
C GLY A 31 -10.52 -5.64 -1.68
N VAL A 32 -11.83 -5.79 -1.51
CA VAL A 32 -12.82 -5.60 -2.58
C VAL A 32 -14.00 -4.77 -2.06
N LEU A 33 -14.25 -3.64 -2.72
CA LEU A 33 -15.38 -2.77 -2.43
C LEU A 33 -16.61 -3.18 -3.27
N TRP A 34 -17.71 -3.51 -2.61
CA TRP A 34 -18.98 -3.83 -3.25
C TRP A 34 -20.02 -2.75 -2.93
N SER A 35 -21.13 -2.74 -3.67
CA SER A 35 -22.24 -1.82 -3.40
C SER A 35 -22.84 -2.02 -2.00
N ASN A 36 -22.85 -3.25 -1.49
CA ASN A 36 -23.50 -3.63 -0.23
C ASN A 36 -22.56 -4.24 0.82
N LYS A 37 -21.28 -4.47 0.51
CA LYS A 37 -20.32 -5.08 1.45
C LYS A 37 -18.89 -4.58 1.24
N ARG A 38 -18.08 -4.74 2.28
CA ARG A 38 -16.63 -4.48 2.23
C ARG A 38 -15.93 -5.77 2.55
N ASP A 39 -15.18 -6.27 1.59
CA ASP A 39 -14.46 -7.52 1.71
C ASP A 39 -12.98 -7.21 1.96
N SER A 40 -12.41 -7.80 3.00
CA SER A 40 -10.99 -7.64 3.33
C SER A 40 -10.11 -8.63 2.59
N ALA A 41 -10.69 -9.72 2.07
CA ALA A 41 -9.97 -10.66 1.23
C ALA A 41 -9.77 -10.10 -0.19
N LEU A 42 -8.86 -10.73 -0.93
CA LEU A 42 -8.69 -10.54 -2.36
C LEU A 42 -9.28 -11.75 -3.09
N TRP A 43 -9.46 -11.63 -4.40
CA TRP A 43 -9.94 -12.74 -5.24
C TRP A 43 -9.10 -14.01 -5.14
N TRP A 44 -7.80 -13.88 -4.81
CA TRP A 44 -6.83 -14.98 -4.77
C TRP A 44 -6.06 -15.08 -3.45
N ALA A 45 -6.32 -14.21 -2.47
CA ALA A 45 -5.62 -14.20 -1.19
C ALA A 45 -6.56 -13.93 -0.02
N ALA A 46 -6.28 -14.56 1.11
CA ALA A 46 -7.00 -14.31 2.36
C ALA A 46 -6.77 -12.88 2.88
N ALA A 47 -7.69 -12.40 3.71
CA ALA A 47 -7.60 -11.08 4.35
C ALA A 47 -6.34 -10.89 5.20
N THR A 48 -5.70 -11.99 5.62
CA THR A 48 -4.44 -12.01 6.37
C THR A 48 -3.22 -11.69 5.51
N CYS A 49 -3.28 -11.81 4.17
CA CYS A 49 -2.17 -11.39 3.30
C CYS A 49 -2.14 -9.86 3.15
N LYS A 50 -1.66 -9.16 4.19
CA LYS A 50 -1.60 -7.69 4.21
C LYS A 50 -0.70 -7.12 3.11
N GLU A 51 0.43 -7.78 2.83
CA GLU A 51 1.33 -7.37 1.75
C GLU A 51 0.68 -7.43 0.37
N CYS A 52 -0.15 -8.46 0.13
CA CYS A 52 -0.97 -8.56 -1.09
C CYS A 52 -2.00 -7.41 -1.16
N ARG A 53 -2.69 -7.15 -0.04
CA ARG A 53 -3.75 -6.12 0.06
C ARG A 53 -3.20 -4.71 -0.14
N LEU A 54 -2.02 -4.42 0.39
CA LEU A 54 -1.32 -3.17 0.11
C LEU A 54 -0.88 -3.13 -1.35
N GLY A 55 -0.18 -4.18 -1.81
CA GLY A 55 0.43 -4.20 -3.13
C GLY A 55 -0.55 -4.01 -4.28
N ILE A 56 -1.73 -4.64 -4.22
CA ILE A 56 -2.76 -4.53 -5.27
C ILE A 56 -3.31 -3.10 -5.41
N GLN A 57 -3.21 -2.29 -4.36
CA GLN A 57 -3.67 -0.89 -4.34
C GLN A 57 -2.57 0.09 -4.77
N VAL A 58 -1.32 -0.38 -4.86
CA VAL A 58 -0.17 0.40 -5.31
C VAL A 58 0.16 0.12 -6.78
N LEU A 59 -0.01 -1.12 -7.23
CA LEU A 59 0.34 -1.50 -8.61
C LEU A 59 -0.68 -1.00 -9.64
N PRO A 60 -0.23 -0.61 -10.84
CA PRO A 60 1.17 -0.36 -11.20
C PRO A 60 1.71 0.91 -10.51
N LEU A 61 2.98 0.87 -10.07
CA LEU A 61 3.64 2.01 -9.44
C LEU A 61 3.96 3.08 -10.50
N LEU A 62 3.25 4.21 -10.44
CA LEU A 62 3.31 5.31 -11.41
C LEU A 62 3.42 6.65 -10.70
N PRO A 63 3.80 7.76 -11.40
CA PRO A 63 3.88 9.07 -10.78
C PRO A 63 2.59 9.47 -10.03
N ILE A 64 1.43 9.14 -10.60
CA ILE A 64 0.10 9.45 -10.03
C ILE A 64 -0.20 8.72 -8.71
N SER A 65 0.51 7.63 -8.41
CA SER A 65 0.37 6.91 -7.14
C SER A 65 0.69 7.83 -5.95
N GLU A 66 1.50 8.87 -6.14
CA GLU A 66 1.77 9.88 -5.10
C GLU A 66 0.52 10.67 -4.72
N THR A 67 -0.27 11.07 -5.71
CA THR A 67 -1.53 11.78 -5.46
C THR A 67 -2.54 10.86 -4.78
N LEU A 68 -2.51 9.56 -5.07
CA LEU A 68 -3.36 8.58 -4.40
C LEU A 68 -3.01 8.46 -2.91
N PHE A 69 -1.72 8.36 -2.61
CA PHE A 69 -1.15 8.17 -1.28
C PHE A 69 -0.55 9.47 -0.70
N SER A 70 -1.26 10.60 -0.87
CA SER A 70 -0.75 11.93 -0.49
C SER A 70 -0.67 12.19 1.02
N ASP A 71 -1.37 11.39 1.84
CA ASP A 71 -1.35 11.50 3.30
C ASP A 71 -0.21 10.66 3.89
N ALA A 72 0.93 11.29 4.14
CA ALA A 72 2.12 10.62 4.65
C ALA A 72 1.91 9.95 6.02
N ALA A 73 1.02 10.49 6.87
CA ALA A 73 0.72 9.89 8.17
C ALA A 73 -0.06 8.58 8.00
N TYR A 74 -1.10 8.59 7.16
CA TYR A 74 -1.82 7.36 6.80
C TYR A 74 -0.89 6.33 6.14
N VAL A 75 -0.02 6.77 5.21
CA VAL A 75 0.93 5.88 4.53
C VAL A 75 1.86 5.20 5.53
N LYS A 76 2.38 5.95 6.51
CA LYS A 76 3.21 5.38 7.56
C LYS A 76 2.47 4.30 8.36
N GLU A 77 1.23 4.58 8.79
CA GLU A 77 0.42 3.58 9.49
C GLU A 77 0.13 2.33 8.65
N LEU A 78 -0.14 2.51 7.35
CA LEU A 78 -0.40 1.41 6.42
C LEU A 78 0.84 0.53 6.22
N VAL A 79 2.02 1.15 6.09
CA VAL A 79 3.30 0.43 6.00
C VAL A 79 3.55 -0.34 7.28
N GLU A 80 3.46 0.31 8.45
CA GLU A 80 3.64 -0.32 9.76
C GLU A 80 2.67 -1.48 10.00
N TRP A 81 1.41 -1.34 9.59
CA TRP A 81 0.42 -2.41 9.66
C TRP A 81 0.76 -3.62 8.78
N THR A 82 1.47 -3.39 7.67
CA THR A 82 1.86 -4.42 6.69
C THR A 82 3.19 -5.10 7.04
N LEU A 83 4.14 -4.39 7.66
CA LEU A 83 5.48 -4.88 7.96
C LEU A 83 5.51 -6.29 8.59
N PRO A 84 4.67 -6.63 9.59
CA PRO A 84 4.69 -7.97 10.22
C PRO A 84 4.29 -9.12 9.29
N SER A 85 3.65 -8.82 8.16
CA SER A 85 3.17 -9.79 7.18
C SER A 85 4.01 -9.81 5.90
N LEU A 86 5.15 -9.12 5.87
CA LEU A 86 6.06 -9.11 4.74
C LEU A 86 6.82 -10.44 4.64
N SER A 87 6.48 -11.23 3.63
CA SER A 87 7.12 -12.52 3.34
C SER A 87 7.67 -12.59 1.92
N SER A 88 7.07 -11.86 0.99
CA SER A 88 7.46 -11.87 -0.43
C SER A 88 8.39 -10.71 -0.78
N GLN A 89 9.47 -11.03 -1.49
CA GLN A 89 10.38 -10.01 -2.06
C GLN A 89 9.67 -9.10 -3.07
N SER A 90 8.77 -9.64 -3.90
CA SER A 90 8.05 -8.84 -4.90
C SER A 90 7.12 -7.81 -4.28
N TRP A 91 6.33 -8.23 -3.27
CA TRP A 91 5.40 -7.36 -2.55
C TRP A 91 6.13 -6.38 -1.61
N LYS A 92 7.29 -6.78 -1.06
CA LYS A 92 8.16 -5.89 -0.27
C LYS A 92 8.55 -4.64 -1.05
N GLY A 93 8.79 -4.75 -2.36
CA GLY A 93 9.05 -3.59 -3.22
C GLY A 93 7.93 -2.54 -3.20
N MET A 94 6.66 -2.96 -3.20
CA MET A 94 5.51 -2.04 -3.13
C MET A 94 5.42 -1.34 -1.78
N THR A 95 5.61 -2.09 -0.69
CA THR A 95 5.62 -1.52 0.67
C THR A 95 6.78 -0.52 0.84
N CYS A 96 7.96 -0.82 0.28
CA CYS A 96 9.09 0.11 0.29
C CYS A 96 8.86 1.36 -0.56
N ALA A 97 8.14 1.24 -1.69
CA ALA A 97 7.76 2.41 -2.47
C ALA A 97 6.92 3.39 -1.63
N LEU A 98 5.92 2.88 -0.90
CA LEU A 98 5.15 3.70 0.04
C LEU A 98 5.98 4.23 1.21
N GLN A 99 6.89 3.41 1.76
CA GLN A 99 7.82 3.87 2.81
C GLN A 99 8.65 5.07 2.36
N GLY A 100 9.03 5.12 1.07
CA GLY A 100 9.77 6.24 0.49
C GLY A 100 9.08 7.59 0.57
N ILE A 101 7.76 7.64 0.77
CA ILE A 101 7.00 8.90 0.92
C ILE A 101 7.41 9.62 2.21
N TYR A 102 7.76 8.88 3.28
CA TYR A 102 8.10 9.48 4.58
C TYR A 102 9.52 9.13 5.09
N ASP A 103 10.15 8.07 4.58
CA ASP A 103 11.50 7.64 4.95
C ASP A 103 12.25 7.04 3.75
N LYS A 104 12.80 7.93 2.92
CA LYS A 104 13.55 7.59 1.71
C LYS A 104 14.80 6.77 1.99
N GLN A 105 15.51 7.06 3.08
CA GLN A 105 16.80 6.44 3.36
C GLN A 105 16.63 4.95 3.69
N SER A 106 15.68 4.64 4.58
CA SER A 106 15.37 3.25 4.92
C SER A 106 14.80 2.49 3.71
N ALA A 107 13.88 3.11 2.97
CA ALA A 107 13.31 2.52 1.76
C ALA A 107 14.40 2.18 0.73
N LEU A 108 15.33 3.10 0.47
CA LEU A 108 16.44 2.89 -0.46
C LEU A 108 17.37 1.76 -0.03
N CYS A 109 17.67 1.66 1.27
CA CYS A 109 18.47 0.57 1.82
C CYS A 109 17.82 -0.78 1.53
N ILE A 110 16.52 -0.90 1.77
CA ILE A 110 15.79 -2.14 1.51
C ILE A 110 15.72 -2.45 0.02
N ILE A 111 15.42 -1.47 -0.84
CA ILE A 111 15.29 -1.65 -2.28
C ILE A 111 16.57 -2.23 -2.89
N ARG A 112 17.75 -1.80 -2.42
CA ARG A 112 19.05 -2.33 -2.87
C ARG A 112 19.29 -3.79 -2.52
N THR A 113 18.55 -4.34 -1.57
CA THR A 113 18.65 -5.76 -1.14
C THR A 113 17.61 -6.68 -1.79
N LEU A 114 16.65 -6.13 -2.55
CA LEU A 114 15.59 -6.92 -3.18
C LEU A 114 16.17 -7.80 -4.29
N THR A 115 15.80 -9.07 -4.28
CA THR A 115 16.22 -10.07 -5.28
C THR A 115 15.12 -10.44 -6.28
N ALA A 116 13.89 -9.98 -6.05
CA ALA A 116 12.76 -10.18 -6.94
C ALA A 116 11.82 -8.95 -6.91
N PHE A 117 11.06 -8.78 -7.99
CA PHE A 117 10.16 -7.65 -8.20
C PHE A 117 8.78 -8.16 -8.61
N GLU A 118 7.76 -7.36 -8.37
CA GLU A 118 6.42 -7.59 -8.93
C GLU A 118 6.52 -7.59 -10.47
N GLY A 119 5.72 -8.43 -11.16
CA GLY A 119 5.88 -8.70 -12.59
C GLY A 119 5.66 -7.48 -13.50
N GLY A 120 4.93 -6.47 -13.02
CA GLY A 120 4.75 -5.17 -13.69
C GLY A 120 5.71 -4.08 -13.21
N ASN A 121 6.69 -4.39 -12.36
CA ASN A 121 7.62 -3.42 -11.80
C ASN A 121 9.09 -3.82 -11.98
N SER A 122 10.01 -2.88 -11.79
CA SER A 122 11.44 -3.11 -11.91
C SER A 122 12.25 -2.43 -10.80
N PHE A 123 13.49 -2.89 -10.62
CA PHE A 123 14.45 -2.22 -9.75
C PHE A 123 14.64 -0.75 -10.13
N THR A 124 14.76 -0.46 -11.43
CA THR A 124 14.96 0.90 -11.93
C THR A 124 13.75 1.79 -11.69
N ASN A 125 12.52 1.27 -11.78
CA ASN A 125 11.32 2.04 -11.45
C ASN A 125 11.24 2.36 -9.94
N LEU A 126 11.63 1.42 -9.07
CA LEU A 126 11.71 1.69 -7.62
C LEU A 126 12.78 2.73 -7.28
N LEU A 127 13.95 2.65 -7.90
CA LEU A 127 14.99 3.68 -7.72
C LEU A 127 14.51 5.03 -8.23
N TRP A 128 13.91 5.08 -9.43
CA TRP A 128 13.33 6.30 -9.97
C TRP A 128 12.30 6.90 -9.02
N TRP A 129 11.37 6.07 -8.52
CA TRP A 129 10.36 6.50 -7.55
C TRP A 129 10.99 7.14 -6.30
N ILE A 130 11.91 6.43 -5.62
CA ILE A 130 12.52 6.94 -4.38
C ILE A 130 13.32 8.22 -4.58
N HIS A 131 14.01 8.36 -5.73
CA HIS A 131 14.82 9.54 -6.00
C HIS A 131 14.01 10.77 -6.44
N ASN A 132 12.74 10.60 -6.85
CA ASN A 132 11.88 11.68 -7.32
C ASN A 132 10.73 12.01 -6.35
N ARG A 133 10.69 11.37 -5.19
CA ARG A 133 9.85 11.78 -4.06
C ARG A 133 10.71 12.55 -3.08
#